data_AF-A0A2E7R746-F1
#
_entry.id   AF-A0A2E7R746-F1
#
_cell.length_a   1.000
_cell.length_b   1.000
_cell.length_c   1.000
_cell.angle_alpha   90.00
_cell.angle_beta   90.00
_cell.angle_gamma   90.00
#
_symmetry.space_group_name_H-M   'P 1'
#
loop_
_entity.id
_entity.type
_entity.pdbx_description
1 polymer ?
#
loop_
_entity_poly.entity_id
_entity_poly.type
_entity_poly.pdbx_seq_one_letter_code
_entity_poly.pdbx_strand_id
1 'polypeptide(L)'
;MKKISTLFVSALLIPAFAAYTKHHEKKEESDPSIPPVVTPGVHGTPDKAGTPPSDAIVLFDGKNFDHWESGKGGEVKWKIVDGAMEVVRGTGTIQTKKKLGYGQYHVEWRTPEVVKGSGQGRGNSGFFPLGGPEVQVLDSYENSTYSHGQAGAVYNRYPPLVNACRAPGVWQTYDVIVHAPILDDKGKYLRKSAYTVLHNGVLI
;
A
#
# COMPACT_ATOMS: atom_id res chain seq x y z
N MET A 1 73.37 -45.70 41.42
CA MET A 1 72.83 -44.32 41.37
C MET A 1 72.79 -43.89 39.90
N LYS A 2 71.64 -44.08 39.23
CA LYS A 2 71.52 -43.91 37.77
C LYS A 2 70.81 -42.60 37.44
N LYS A 3 71.44 -41.85 36.52
CA LYS A 3 71.11 -40.51 36.04
C LYS A 3 69.71 -40.47 35.43
N ILE A 4 68.89 -39.50 35.85
CA ILE A 4 67.61 -39.16 35.23
C ILE A 4 67.91 -38.16 34.12
N SER A 5 67.67 -38.56 32.87
CA SER A 5 67.78 -37.68 31.70
C SER A 5 66.37 -37.21 31.34
N THR A 6 66.15 -35.90 31.45
CA THR A 6 64.89 -35.23 31.14
C THR A 6 64.73 -35.13 29.63
N LEU A 7 63.73 -35.80 29.07
CA LEU A 7 63.36 -35.71 27.66
C LEU A 7 62.35 -34.56 27.49
N PHE A 8 62.75 -33.47 26.82
CA PHE A 8 61.84 -32.43 26.37
C PHE A 8 61.23 -32.86 25.03
N VAL A 9 59.91 -33.09 25.00
CA VAL A 9 59.15 -33.26 23.75
C VAL A 9 58.47 -31.93 23.45
N SER A 10 58.96 -31.19 22.45
CA SER A 10 58.22 -30.07 21.89
C SER A 10 57.18 -30.62 20.89
N ALA A 11 55.91 -30.44 21.19
CA ALA A 11 54.84 -30.71 20.24
C ALA A 11 54.74 -29.52 19.28
N LEU A 12 55.09 -29.74 18.00
CA LEU A 12 54.81 -28.79 16.92
C LEU A 12 53.30 -28.79 16.65
N LEU A 13 52.66 -27.64 16.88
CA LEU A 13 51.32 -27.34 16.37
C LEU A 13 51.41 -27.00 14.88
N ILE A 14 50.84 -27.86 14.03
CA ILE A 14 50.63 -27.55 12.61
C ILE A 14 49.27 -26.84 12.50
N PRO A 15 49.20 -25.56 12.10
CA PRO A 15 47.92 -24.91 11.86
C PRO A 15 47.33 -25.47 10.56
N ALA A 16 46.22 -26.20 10.66
CA ALA A 16 45.42 -26.57 9.50
C ALA A 16 44.73 -25.30 8.97
N PHE A 17 45.30 -24.70 7.92
CA PHE A 17 44.61 -23.69 7.12
C PHE A 17 43.49 -24.39 6.32
N ALA A 18 42.29 -24.44 6.90
CA ALA A 18 41.10 -24.72 6.13
C ALA A 18 40.82 -23.50 5.24
N ALA A 19 41.17 -23.59 3.96
CA ALA A 19 40.75 -22.63 2.96
C ALA A 19 39.22 -22.71 2.83
N TYR A 20 38.51 -21.84 3.55
CA TYR A 20 37.08 -21.67 3.39
C TYR A 20 36.84 -20.89 2.09
N THR A 21 36.79 -21.59 0.96
CA THR A 21 36.26 -21.01 -0.28
C THR A 21 34.78 -20.73 -0.06
N LYS A 22 34.43 -19.46 0.18
CA LYS A 22 33.07 -18.96 -0.02
C LYS A 22 32.70 -19.25 -1.47
N HIS A 23 31.97 -20.34 -1.71
CA HIS A 23 31.17 -20.45 -2.93
C HIS A 23 30.15 -19.32 -2.87
N HIS A 24 30.47 -18.22 -3.53
CA HIS A 24 29.45 -17.26 -3.94
C HIS A 24 28.60 -17.99 -4.97
N GLU A 25 27.47 -18.57 -4.53
CA GLU A 25 26.39 -18.94 -5.43
C GLU A 25 26.09 -17.70 -6.27
N LYS A 26 26.40 -17.81 -7.56
CA LYS A 26 26.11 -16.78 -8.54
C LYS A 26 24.58 -16.76 -8.63
N LYS A 27 23.95 -15.79 -7.98
CA LYS A 27 22.50 -15.59 -8.04
C LYS A 27 22.15 -15.39 -9.50
N GLU A 28 21.55 -16.41 -10.10
CA GLU A 28 21.18 -16.41 -11.52
C GLU A 28 20.25 -15.21 -11.75
N GLU A 29 20.66 -14.31 -12.65
CA GLU A 29 19.90 -13.12 -12.97
C GLU A 29 18.65 -13.57 -13.74
N SER A 30 17.46 -13.21 -13.24
CA SER A 30 16.19 -13.66 -13.84
C SER A 30 16.04 -13.12 -15.26
N ASP A 31 15.74 -13.99 -16.22
CA ASP A 31 15.46 -13.61 -17.61
C ASP A 31 14.29 -12.60 -17.66
N PRO A 32 14.51 -11.35 -18.11
CA PRO A 32 13.48 -10.32 -18.13
C PRO A 32 12.35 -10.60 -19.12
N SER A 33 12.49 -11.58 -20.02
CA SER A 33 11.43 -12.01 -20.93
C SER A 33 10.40 -12.93 -20.28
N ILE A 34 10.75 -13.52 -19.13
CA ILE A 34 9.86 -14.39 -18.36
C ILE A 34 9.11 -13.55 -17.33
N PRO A 35 7.76 -13.45 -17.41
CA PRO A 35 7.00 -12.70 -16.42
C PRO A 35 7.18 -13.30 -15.01
N PRO A 36 7.32 -12.46 -13.97
CA PRO A 36 7.42 -12.94 -12.60
C PRO A 36 6.13 -13.66 -12.19
N VAL A 37 6.29 -14.77 -11.48
CA VAL A 37 5.15 -15.50 -10.90
C VAL A 37 4.66 -14.75 -9.66
N VAL A 38 3.37 -14.41 -9.66
CA VAL A 38 2.69 -13.77 -8.53
C VAL A 38 1.62 -14.71 -8.01
N THR A 39 1.63 -14.97 -6.70
CA THR A 39 0.50 -15.62 -6.03
C THR A 39 -0.57 -14.54 -5.82
N PRO A 40 -1.78 -14.70 -6.39
CA PRO A 40 -2.82 -13.70 -6.26
C PRO A 40 -3.32 -13.61 -4.82
N GLY A 41 -3.80 -12.42 -4.49
CA GLY A 41 -4.55 -12.18 -3.27
C GLY A 41 -6.00 -12.65 -3.38
N VAL A 42 -6.78 -12.40 -2.33
CA VAL A 42 -8.23 -12.60 -2.28
C VAL A 42 -8.89 -11.24 -2.11
N HIS A 43 -9.92 -10.94 -2.89
CA HIS A 43 -10.66 -9.68 -2.75
C HIS A 43 -11.37 -9.58 -1.40
N GLY A 44 -11.41 -8.36 -0.86
CA GLY A 44 -12.21 -8.03 0.32
C GLY A 44 -13.71 -8.16 0.08
N THR A 45 -14.42 -8.49 1.15
CA THR A 45 -15.87 -8.58 1.23
C THR A 45 -16.36 -7.68 2.38
N PRO A 46 -17.66 -7.36 2.45
CA PRO A 46 -18.23 -6.65 3.60
C PRO A 46 -17.82 -7.19 4.98
N ASP A 47 -17.63 -8.51 5.09
CA ASP A 47 -17.40 -9.18 6.37
C ASP A 47 -15.93 -9.59 6.60
N LYS A 48 -15.09 -9.46 5.57
CA LYS A 48 -13.71 -9.95 5.62
C LYS A 48 -12.80 -9.14 4.71
N ALA A 49 -11.74 -8.59 5.30
CA ALA A 49 -10.68 -7.92 4.57
C ALA A 49 -10.02 -8.86 3.55
N GLY A 50 -9.62 -8.29 2.41
CA GLY A 50 -8.87 -8.98 1.38
C GLY A 50 -7.47 -9.37 1.84
N THR A 51 -6.79 -10.12 0.98
CA THR A 51 -5.36 -10.41 1.12
C THR A 51 -4.60 -9.86 -0.08
N PRO A 52 -3.40 -9.31 0.12
CA PRO A 52 -2.59 -8.78 -0.97
C PRO A 52 -1.99 -9.91 -1.82
N PRO A 53 -1.68 -9.66 -3.10
CA PRO A 53 -0.84 -10.57 -3.88
C PRO A 53 0.60 -10.59 -3.34
N SER A 54 1.37 -11.62 -3.69
CA SER A 54 2.70 -11.87 -3.12
C SER A 54 3.76 -10.80 -3.43
N ASP A 55 3.53 -9.97 -4.45
CA ASP A 55 4.44 -8.90 -4.86
C ASP A 55 4.02 -7.51 -4.34
N ALA A 56 2.88 -7.41 -3.66
CA ALA A 56 2.39 -6.11 -3.18
C ALA A 56 3.18 -5.59 -1.99
N ILE A 57 3.34 -4.28 -1.95
CA ILE A 57 3.80 -3.56 -0.76
C ILE A 57 2.59 -3.39 0.18
N VAL A 58 2.59 -4.12 1.28
CA VAL A 58 1.53 -4.03 2.29
C VAL A 58 1.72 -2.74 3.09
N LEU A 59 0.87 -1.74 2.84
CA LEU A 59 0.92 -0.46 3.56
C LEU A 59 0.26 -0.54 4.93
N PHE A 60 -0.74 -1.40 5.10
CA PHE A 60 -1.42 -1.61 6.36
C PHE A 60 -1.98 -3.04 6.43
N ASP A 61 -1.72 -3.72 7.54
CA ASP A 61 -2.15 -5.11 7.79
C ASP A 61 -3.06 -5.23 9.03
N GLY A 62 -3.55 -4.09 9.53
CA GLY A 62 -4.39 -4.01 10.71
C GLY A 62 -3.65 -3.77 12.03
N LYS A 63 -2.31 -3.71 12.04
CA LYS A 63 -1.54 -3.70 13.31
C LYS A 63 -1.03 -2.34 13.74
N ASN A 64 -0.43 -1.57 12.84
CA ASN A 64 0.28 -0.34 13.22
C ASN A 64 0.37 0.69 12.07
N PHE A 65 0.97 1.84 12.38
CA PHE A 65 1.22 2.95 11.45
C PHE A 65 2.67 2.96 10.93
N ASP A 66 3.40 1.84 10.90
CA ASP A 66 4.85 1.83 10.62
C ASP A 66 5.19 2.41 9.23
N HIS A 67 4.29 2.25 8.27
CA HIS A 67 4.44 2.80 6.91
C HIS A 67 3.85 4.20 6.74
N TRP A 68 3.32 4.81 7.81
CA TRP A 68 2.54 6.03 7.77
C TRP A 68 3.07 7.11 8.70
N GLU A 69 2.88 8.35 8.30
CA GLU A 69 3.17 9.54 9.10
C GLU A 69 2.05 10.57 8.93
N SER A 70 1.99 11.54 9.85
CA SER A 70 1.14 12.71 9.68
C SER A 70 1.49 13.44 8.38
N GLY A 71 0.49 13.98 7.67
CA GLY A 71 0.70 14.80 6.47
C GLY A 71 1.50 16.08 6.72
N LYS A 72 1.68 16.46 7.99
CA LYS A 72 2.57 17.56 8.42
C LYS A 72 3.96 17.08 8.88
N GLY A 73 4.25 15.79 8.69
CA GLY A 73 5.37 15.09 9.33
C GLY A 73 5.04 14.66 10.76
N GLY A 74 5.76 13.64 11.24
CA GLY A 74 5.66 13.13 12.61
C GLY A 74 4.58 12.08 12.83
N GLU A 75 4.16 11.93 14.08
CA GLU A 75 3.28 10.84 14.53
C GLU A 75 1.88 10.88 13.90
N VAL A 76 1.35 9.69 13.57
CA VAL A 76 -0.04 9.50 13.18
C VAL A 76 -0.94 9.57 14.40
N LYS A 77 -1.90 10.50 14.39
CA LYS A 77 -2.88 10.69 15.46
C LYS A 77 -4.24 10.03 15.19
N TRP A 78 -4.34 9.27 14.10
CA TRP A 78 -5.45 8.35 13.89
C TRP A 78 -5.30 7.18 14.88
N LYS A 79 -6.38 6.43 15.09
CA LYS A 79 -6.36 5.26 15.99
C LYS A 79 -6.57 3.98 15.21
N ILE A 80 -6.16 2.86 15.79
CA ILE A 80 -6.46 1.53 15.27
C ILE A 80 -7.64 0.98 16.06
N VAL A 81 -8.68 0.60 15.35
CA VAL A 81 -9.91 0.04 15.91
C VAL A 81 -10.29 -1.16 15.06
N ASP A 82 -10.39 -2.33 15.67
CA ASP A 82 -10.78 -3.59 15.02
C ASP A 82 -9.99 -3.90 13.75
N GLY A 83 -8.67 -3.67 13.77
CA GLY A 83 -7.81 -3.90 12.61
C GLY A 83 -7.95 -2.88 11.49
N ALA A 84 -8.61 -1.74 11.73
CA ALA A 84 -8.78 -0.65 10.77
C ALA A 84 -8.14 0.65 11.28
N MET A 85 -7.67 1.49 10.36
CA MET A 85 -7.31 2.87 10.66
C MET A 85 -8.58 3.71 10.75
N GLU A 86 -8.87 4.27 11.93
CA GLU A 86 -10.00 5.17 12.13
C GLU A 86 -9.52 6.62 12.27
N VAL A 87 -10.06 7.48 11.40
CA VAL A 87 -9.80 8.92 11.39
C VAL A 87 -10.26 9.53 12.71
N VAL A 88 -9.38 10.28 13.37
CA VAL A 88 -9.76 11.15 14.49
C VAL A 88 -10.00 12.57 13.95
N ARG A 89 -11.22 13.10 14.11
CA ARG A 89 -11.55 14.43 13.55
C ARG A 89 -10.60 15.49 14.10
N GLY A 90 -10.10 16.36 13.22
CA GLY A 90 -9.20 17.46 13.58
C GLY A 90 -7.71 17.08 13.64
N THR A 91 -7.34 15.80 13.45
CA THR A 91 -5.92 15.39 13.50
C THR A 91 -5.19 15.50 12.17
N GLY A 92 -5.89 15.85 11.09
CA GLY A 92 -5.33 16.00 9.75
C GLY A 92 -5.18 14.69 8.98
N THR A 93 -4.58 14.80 7.79
CA THR A 93 -4.29 13.68 6.89
C THR A 93 -3.09 12.88 7.36
N ILE A 94 -2.98 11.66 6.84
CA ILE A 94 -1.78 10.83 6.93
C ILE A 94 -1.24 10.54 5.53
N GLN A 95 0.02 10.19 5.44
CA GLN A 95 0.68 9.83 4.17
C GLN A 95 1.64 8.66 4.37
N THR A 96 1.98 7.98 3.28
CA THR A 96 3.01 6.95 3.31
C THR A 96 4.38 7.58 3.53
N LYS A 97 5.21 7.00 4.41
CA LYS A 97 6.61 7.43 4.61
C LYS A 97 7.44 7.26 3.34
N LYS A 98 7.19 6.19 2.59
CA LYS A 98 7.81 5.92 1.30
C LYS A 98 7.05 6.67 0.20
N LYS A 99 7.78 7.19 -0.78
CA LYS A 99 7.21 7.60 -2.06
C LYS A 99 6.97 6.35 -2.90
N LEU A 100 5.75 6.22 -3.41
CA LEU A 100 5.33 5.10 -4.26
C LEU A 100 5.34 5.53 -5.73
N GLY A 101 5.15 4.58 -6.63
CA GLY A 101 5.17 4.80 -8.09
C GLY A 101 3.83 4.50 -8.76
N TYR A 102 3.79 4.65 -10.07
CA TYR A 102 2.65 4.21 -10.88
C TYR A 102 2.40 2.71 -10.68
N GLY A 103 1.14 2.29 -10.68
CA GLY A 103 0.77 0.92 -10.37
C GLY A 103 -0.68 0.74 -9.93
N GLN A 104 -0.96 -0.43 -9.37
CA GLN A 104 -2.25 -0.79 -8.80
C GLN A 104 -2.26 -0.53 -7.29
N TYR A 105 -3.31 0.16 -6.83
CA TYR A 105 -3.55 0.46 -5.43
C TYR A 105 -4.88 -0.18 -5.02
N HIS A 106 -4.89 -0.81 -3.85
CA HIS A 106 -6.09 -1.34 -3.23
C HIS A 106 -6.32 -0.62 -1.90
N VAL A 107 -7.55 -0.17 -1.66
CA VAL A 107 -7.96 0.39 -0.36
C VAL A 107 -9.37 -0.08 -0.02
N GLU A 108 -9.53 -0.55 1.21
CA GLU A 108 -10.84 -0.79 1.81
C GLU A 108 -11.20 0.36 2.74
N TRP A 109 -12.43 0.84 2.67
CA TRP A 109 -12.91 1.95 3.48
C TRP A 109 -14.35 1.73 3.92
N ARG A 110 -14.73 2.30 5.06
CA ARG A 110 -16.12 2.30 5.54
C ARG A 110 -16.47 3.67 6.10
N THR A 111 -17.69 4.13 5.84
CA THR A 111 -18.25 5.30 6.51
C THR A 111 -18.88 4.89 7.84
N PRO A 112 -19.04 5.81 8.80
CA PRO A 112 -19.67 5.48 10.08
C PRO A 112 -21.10 4.94 9.88
N GLU A 113 -21.46 3.90 10.63
CA GLU A 113 -22.81 3.33 10.63
C GLU A 113 -23.86 4.37 11.05
N VAL A 114 -23.53 5.18 12.07
CA VAL A 114 -24.38 6.30 12.49
C VAL A 114 -24.22 7.46 11.51
N VAL A 115 -25.20 7.59 10.62
CA VAL A 115 -25.28 8.67 9.63
C VAL A 115 -25.43 10.03 10.31
N LYS A 116 -24.54 10.97 9.97
CA LYS A 116 -24.62 12.38 10.37
C LYS A 116 -24.24 13.29 9.21
N GLY A 117 -24.98 14.38 9.04
CA GLY A 117 -24.77 15.36 7.97
C GLY A 117 -25.39 14.93 6.64
N SER A 118 -25.15 15.73 5.61
CA SER A 118 -25.64 15.52 4.24
C SER A 118 -24.64 16.10 3.23
N GLY A 119 -24.77 15.69 1.96
CA GLY A 119 -23.85 16.10 0.90
C GLY A 119 -22.40 15.81 1.27
N GLN A 120 -21.52 16.79 1.10
CA GLN A 120 -20.10 16.70 1.48
C GLN A 120 -19.85 16.60 2.99
N GLY A 121 -20.84 16.86 3.84
CA GLY A 121 -20.70 16.77 5.29
C GLY A 121 -20.83 15.36 5.86
N ARG A 122 -21.18 14.37 5.04
CA ARG A 122 -21.53 13.01 5.45
C ARG A 122 -20.43 12.02 5.07
N GLY A 123 -19.64 11.57 6.05
CA GLY A 123 -18.64 10.51 5.85
C GLY A 123 -17.49 10.85 4.88
N ASN A 124 -17.09 12.12 4.81
CA ASN A 124 -16.09 12.62 3.84
C ASN A 124 -14.65 12.31 4.24
N SER A 125 -13.86 11.81 3.29
CA SER A 125 -12.42 11.59 3.33
C SER A 125 -11.89 11.57 1.89
N GLY A 126 -10.65 11.16 1.66
CA GLY A 126 -10.11 11.08 0.30
C GLY A 126 -8.91 10.16 0.18
N PHE A 127 -8.76 9.54 -0.99
CA PHE A 127 -7.58 8.75 -1.34
C PHE A 127 -6.75 9.48 -2.40
N PHE A 128 -5.47 9.73 -2.11
CA PHE A 128 -4.57 10.54 -2.93
C PHE A 128 -3.39 9.71 -3.42
N PRO A 129 -3.59 8.80 -4.40
CA PRO A 129 -2.49 7.98 -4.88
C PRO A 129 -1.40 8.87 -5.48
N LEU A 130 -0.15 8.64 -5.08
CA LEU A 130 1.01 9.46 -5.43
C LEU A 130 0.94 10.94 -5.00
N GLY A 131 0.03 11.30 -4.07
CA GLY A 131 -0.24 12.71 -3.75
C GLY A 131 -0.86 13.48 -4.93
N GLY A 132 -1.40 12.76 -5.91
CA GLY A 132 -2.06 13.32 -7.09
C GLY A 132 -3.52 13.72 -6.84
N PRO A 133 -4.34 13.78 -7.89
CA PRO A 133 -5.78 14.02 -7.76
C PRO A 133 -6.45 13.03 -6.81
N GLU A 134 -7.39 13.55 -6.02
CA GLU A 134 -8.18 12.78 -5.06
C GLU A 134 -9.17 11.86 -5.77
N VAL A 135 -9.17 10.58 -5.39
CA VAL A 135 -10.31 9.69 -5.58
C VAL A 135 -11.18 9.85 -4.34
N GLN A 136 -12.35 10.43 -4.53
CA GLN A 136 -13.21 10.88 -3.44
C GLN A 136 -13.74 9.73 -2.60
N VAL A 137 -13.69 9.88 -1.27
CA VAL A 137 -14.33 8.96 -0.32
C VAL A 137 -15.46 9.72 0.36
N LEU A 138 -16.69 9.26 0.16
CA LEU A 138 -17.87 9.92 0.72
C LEU A 138 -18.95 8.89 0.99
N ASP A 139 -19.78 9.11 2.00
CA ASP A 139 -21.03 8.37 2.11
C ASP A 139 -22.00 8.90 1.05
N SER A 140 -22.03 8.26 -0.13
CA SER A 140 -22.94 8.60 -1.23
C SER A 140 -24.11 7.62 -1.34
N TYR A 141 -24.35 6.79 -0.32
CA TYR A 141 -25.53 5.91 -0.26
C TYR A 141 -26.75 6.73 0.18
N GLU A 142 -27.71 6.90 -0.72
CA GLU A 142 -28.91 7.73 -0.51
C GLU A 142 -28.56 9.13 0.03
N ASN A 143 -27.48 9.71 -0.50
CA ASN A 143 -26.98 11.03 -0.10
C ASN A 143 -26.62 11.86 -1.34
N SER A 144 -27.51 12.76 -1.75
CA SER A 144 -27.27 13.63 -2.90
C SER A 144 -26.19 14.67 -2.62
N THR A 145 -25.28 14.83 -3.58
CA THR A 145 -24.28 15.90 -3.64
C THR A 145 -24.00 16.25 -5.10
N TYR A 146 -23.10 17.20 -5.38
CA TYR A 146 -22.71 17.49 -6.76
C TYR A 146 -21.86 16.34 -7.33
N SER A 147 -22.09 15.96 -8.58
CA SER A 147 -21.55 14.72 -9.15
C SER A 147 -20.01 14.65 -9.19
N HIS A 148 -19.34 15.80 -9.26
CA HIS A 148 -17.87 15.88 -9.28
C HIS A 148 -17.22 15.72 -7.89
N GLY A 149 -18.03 15.58 -6.83
CA GLY A 149 -17.56 15.40 -5.46
C GLY A 149 -18.23 14.24 -4.73
N GLN A 150 -18.98 13.38 -5.41
CA GLN A 150 -19.50 12.15 -4.81
C GLN A 150 -18.42 11.07 -4.74
N ALA A 151 -18.65 9.99 -3.99
CA ALA A 151 -17.72 8.87 -3.90
C ALA A 151 -17.30 8.36 -5.28
N GLY A 152 -16.00 8.18 -5.45
CA GLY A 152 -15.42 7.63 -6.68
C GLY A 152 -15.08 8.69 -7.72
N ALA A 153 -15.55 9.93 -7.54
CA ALA A 153 -15.15 11.04 -8.39
C ALA A 153 -13.63 11.25 -8.31
N VAL A 154 -13.03 11.58 -9.46
CA VAL A 154 -11.76 12.32 -9.43
C VAL A 154 -12.14 13.74 -9.04
N TYR A 155 -11.92 14.08 -7.77
CA TYR A 155 -12.58 15.20 -7.11
C TYR A 155 -12.43 16.51 -7.88
N ASN A 156 -13.58 17.15 -8.13
CA ASN A 156 -13.72 18.41 -8.87
C ASN A 156 -13.16 18.36 -10.31
N ARG A 157 -13.09 17.17 -10.93
CA ARG A 157 -12.61 16.98 -12.31
C ARG A 157 -13.50 16.07 -13.14
N TYR A 158 -13.77 14.87 -12.64
CA TYR A 158 -14.55 13.86 -13.35
C TYR A 158 -15.52 13.18 -12.38
N PRO A 159 -16.84 13.19 -12.66
CA PRO A 159 -17.79 12.40 -11.88
C PRO A 159 -17.57 10.90 -12.17
N PRO A 160 -17.90 10.02 -11.22
CA PRO A 160 -17.90 8.60 -11.50
C PRO A 160 -19.00 8.25 -12.51
N LEU A 161 -18.79 7.21 -13.30
CA LEU A 161 -19.75 6.70 -14.29
C LEU A 161 -21.05 6.23 -13.63
N VAL A 162 -20.94 5.64 -12.43
CA VAL A 162 -22.08 5.17 -11.61
C VAL A 162 -21.79 5.36 -10.12
N ASN A 163 -22.84 5.39 -9.30
CA ASN A 163 -22.70 5.31 -7.85
C ASN A 163 -22.78 3.83 -7.42
N ALA A 164 -21.67 3.29 -6.96
CA ALA A 164 -21.56 1.89 -6.51
C ALA A 164 -21.44 1.75 -4.98
N CYS A 165 -21.87 2.76 -4.21
CA CYS A 165 -21.80 2.73 -2.75
C CYS A 165 -22.68 1.63 -2.15
N ARG A 166 -22.11 0.86 -1.22
CA ARG A 166 -22.86 0.14 -0.18
C ARG A 166 -23.34 1.10 0.92
N ALA A 167 -24.25 0.62 1.76
CA ALA A 167 -24.80 1.35 2.90
C ALA A 167 -23.73 1.75 3.95
N PRO A 168 -24.02 2.75 4.80
CA PRO A 168 -23.12 3.15 5.89
C PRO A 168 -22.77 1.99 6.83
N GLY A 169 -21.56 2.00 7.39
CA GLY A 169 -21.05 0.89 8.22
C GLY A 169 -20.55 -0.33 7.43
N VAL A 170 -20.87 -0.44 6.14
CA VAL A 170 -20.44 -1.54 5.27
C VAL A 170 -19.12 -1.20 4.59
N TRP A 171 -18.17 -2.14 4.57
CA TRP A 171 -16.90 -1.99 3.88
C TRP A 171 -17.08 -1.87 2.36
N GLN A 172 -16.31 -0.97 1.77
CA GLN A 172 -16.24 -0.63 0.36
C GLN A 172 -14.81 -0.91 -0.12
N THR A 173 -14.64 -1.26 -1.39
CA THR A 173 -13.30 -1.39 -2.00
C THR A 173 -13.10 -0.33 -3.07
N TYR A 174 -11.90 0.25 -3.14
CA TYR A 174 -11.38 0.83 -4.36
C TYR A 174 -10.16 0.05 -4.85
N ASP A 175 -10.20 -0.30 -6.13
CA ASP A 175 -9.01 -0.69 -6.89
C ASP A 175 -8.69 0.46 -7.86
N VAL A 176 -7.55 1.11 -7.67
CA VAL A 176 -7.14 2.28 -8.44
C VAL A 176 -5.87 1.96 -9.23
N ILE A 177 -5.98 1.96 -10.55
CA ILE A 177 -4.84 1.80 -11.46
C ILE A 177 -4.38 3.19 -11.88
N VAL A 178 -3.15 3.53 -11.48
CA VAL A 178 -2.53 4.82 -11.79
C VAL A 178 -1.53 4.62 -12.92
N HIS A 179 -1.89 5.13 -14.09
CA HIS A 179 -1.09 5.01 -15.31
C HIS A 179 0.03 6.05 -15.33
N ALA A 180 1.24 5.61 -15.67
CA ALA A 180 2.36 6.51 -15.95
C ALA A 180 2.04 7.44 -17.13
N PRO A 181 2.53 8.69 -17.10
CA PRO A 181 2.47 9.56 -18.27
C PRO A 181 3.31 8.97 -19.40
N ILE A 182 2.94 9.32 -20.64
CA ILE A 182 3.70 8.99 -21.83
C ILE A 182 4.34 10.27 -22.34
N LEU A 183 5.65 10.26 -22.49
CA LEU A 183 6.47 11.36 -22.99
C LEU A 183 7.02 11.00 -24.38
N ASP A 184 7.23 12.00 -25.24
CA ASP A 184 8.03 11.83 -26.46
C ASP A 184 9.54 11.83 -26.17
N ASP A 185 10.35 11.67 -27.22
CA ASP A 185 11.82 11.67 -27.17
C ASP A 185 12.41 12.98 -26.63
N LYS A 186 11.64 14.06 -26.65
CA LYS A 186 12.01 15.40 -26.16
C LYS A 186 11.44 15.68 -24.76
N GLY A 187 10.82 14.70 -24.12
CA GLY A 187 10.24 14.82 -22.78
C GLY A 187 8.91 15.58 -22.73
N LYS A 188 8.25 15.83 -23.86
CA LYS A 188 6.91 16.44 -23.89
C LYS A 188 5.84 15.38 -23.68
N TYR A 189 4.82 15.71 -22.90
CA TYR A 189 3.67 14.82 -22.69
C TYR A 189 2.91 14.54 -23.99
N LEU A 190 2.90 13.27 -24.39
CA LEU A 190 1.94 12.70 -25.33
C LEU A 190 0.63 12.34 -24.61
N ARG A 191 0.75 11.87 -23.36
CA ARG A 191 -0.38 11.60 -22.47
C ARG A 191 0.02 11.91 -21.03
N LYS A 192 -0.83 12.62 -20.29
CA LYS A 192 -0.66 12.80 -18.83
C LYS A 192 -0.94 11.48 -18.10
N SER A 193 -0.70 11.44 -16.79
CA SER A 193 -1.17 10.31 -15.98
C SER A 193 -2.69 10.15 -16.09
N ALA A 194 -3.16 8.92 -15.95
CA ALA A 194 -4.57 8.56 -16.03
C ALA A 194 -4.94 7.62 -14.90
N TYR A 195 -6.19 7.66 -14.46
CA TYR A 195 -6.71 6.84 -13.37
C TYR A 195 -7.78 5.93 -13.95
N THR A 196 -7.78 4.66 -13.54
CA THR A 196 -8.92 3.76 -13.69
C THR A 196 -9.33 3.34 -12.29
N VAL A 197 -10.60 3.51 -11.94
CA VAL A 197 -11.11 3.24 -10.59
C VAL A 197 -12.20 2.18 -10.69
N LEU A 198 -12.10 1.14 -9.87
CA LEU A 198 -13.19 0.21 -9.63
C LEU A 198 -13.68 0.41 -8.19
N HIS A 199 -14.98 0.60 -8.01
CA HIS A 199 -15.64 0.67 -6.71
C HIS A 199 -16.48 -0.57 -6.51
N ASN A 200 -16.14 -1.40 -5.51
CA ASN A 200 -16.80 -2.68 -5.27
C ASN A 200 -16.80 -3.60 -6.52
N GLY A 201 -15.73 -3.53 -7.32
CA GLY A 201 -15.60 -4.27 -8.58
C GLY A 201 -16.33 -3.66 -9.78
N VAL A 202 -17.02 -2.53 -9.60
CA VAL A 202 -17.71 -1.81 -10.69
C VAL A 202 -16.79 -0.72 -11.23
N LEU A 203 -16.56 -0.69 -12.55
CA LEU A 203 -15.83 0.40 -13.21
C LEU A 203 -16.61 1.72 -13.07
N ILE A 204 -15.95 2.74 -12.54
CA ILE A 204 -16.51 4.07 -12.29
C ILE A 204 -15.65 5.19 -12.89
#